data_AF-A0A7C5YTB0-F1
#
_entry.id   AF-A0A7C5YTB0-F1
#
_cell.length_a   1.000
_cell.length_b   1.000
_cell.length_c   1.000
_cell.angle_alpha   90.00
_cell.angle_beta   90.00
_cell.angle_gamma   90.00
#
_symmetry.space_group_name_H-M   'P 1'
#
loop_
_entity.id
_entity.type
_entity.pdbx_description
1 polymer ?
#
loop_
_entity_poly.entity_id
_entity_poly.type
_entity_poly.pdbx_seq_one_letter_code
_entity_poly.pdbx_strand_id
1 'polypeptide(L)'
;MDETQLRFLTAQALYGKDLQERRTAVRQLLQADLGPADLAAISLRLEVAMGCQDEYVRSAAAMLLAGLAPLLPLPPSLAASLLDLSRSGEPFAREAALRAILRIHEQGRCLSPSDARALAERLEEARRTEGESFALSLFAEE
;
A
#
# COMPACT_ATOMS: atom_id res chain seq x y z
N MET A 1 -3.14 -12.24 17.67
CA MET A 1 -1.70 -12.47 17.36
C MET A 1 -0.86 -11.78 18.43
N ASP A 2 0.35 -12.24 18.75
CA ASP A 2 1.21 -11.51 19.69
C ASP A 2 2.04 -10.41 19.01
N GLU A 3 2.60 -9.48 19.80
CA GLU A 3 3.35 -8.33 19.29
C GLU A 3 4.60 -8.74 18.51
N THR A 4 5.26 -9.83 18.93
CA THR A 4 6.50 -10.32 18.28
C THR A 4 6.18 -10.81 16.89
N GLN A 5 5.11 -11.59 16.74
CA GLN A 5 4.65 -12.10 15.46
C GLN A 5 4.15 -10.97 14.55
N LEU A 6 3.39 -10.01 15.09
CA LEU A 6 2.97 -8.82 14.35
C LEU A 6 4.18 -8.05 13.79
N ARG A 7 5.18 -7.80 14.64
CA ARG A 7 6.40 -7.09 14.24
C ARG A 7 7.18 -7.88 13.19
N PHE A 8 7.32 -9.19 13.38
CA PHE A 8 8.01 -10.07 12.44
C PHE A 8 7.34 -10.05 11.06
N LEU A 9 6.02 -10.25 11.00
CA LEU A 9 5.28 -10.27 9.74
C LEU A 9 5.27 -8.90 9.05
N THR A 10 5.14 -7.81 9.81
CA THR A 10 5.22 -6.46 9.24
C THR A 10 6.61 -6.20 8.68
N ALA A 11 7.67 -6.60 9.39
CA ALA A 11 9.04 -6.47 8.89
C ALA A 11 9.30 -7.35 7.66
N GLN A 12 8.76 -8.58 7.62
CA GLN A 12 8.88 -9.46 6.46
C GLN A 12 8.12 -8.92 5.25
N ALA A 13 6.97 -8.28 5.44
CA ALA A 13 6.24 -7.62 4.37
C ALA A 13 7.00 -6.42 3.77
N LEU A 14 7.75 -5.68 4.59
CA LEU A 14 8.48 -4.48 4.18
C LEU A 14 9.91 -4.76 3.66
N TYR A 15 10.60 -5.73 4.28
CA TYR A 15 12.03 -5.99 4.09
C TYR A 15 12.32 -7.43 3.68
N GLY A 16 11.31 -8.26 3.43
CA GLY A 16 11.49 -9.62 2.93
C GLY A 16 12.35 -9.65 1.67
N LYS A 17 13.15 -10.71 1.51
CA LYS A 17 14.23 -10.77 0.50
C LYS A 17 13.71 -10.85 -0.93
N ASP A 18 12.50 -11.37 -1.10
CA ASP A 18 11.84 -11.55 -2.37
C ASP A 18 10.34 -11.24 -2.27
N LEU A 19 9.71 -11.12 -3.44
CA LEU A 19 8.30 -10.80 -3.56
C LEU A 19 7.39 -11.87 -2.92
N GLN A 20 7.80 -13.13 -2.94
CA GLN A 20 7.01 -14.24 -2.44
C GLN A 20 6.94 -14.23 -0.91
N GLU A 21 8.06 -13.96 -0.23
CA GLU A 21 8.10 -13.76 1.22
C GLU A 21 7.19 -12.60 1.65
N ARG A 22 7.23 -11.48 0.91
CA ARG A 22 6.37 -10.32 1.20
C ARG A 22 4.90 -10.63 1.03
N ARG A 23 4.52 -11.25 -0.10
CA ARG A 23 3.12 -11.66 -0.35
C ARG A 23 2.64 -12.64 0.71
N THR A 24 3.49 -13.57 1.13
CA THR A 24 3.17 -14.53 2.19
C THR A 24 2.91 -13.82 3.51
N ALA A 25 3.77 -12.88 3.90
CA ALA A 25 3.59 -12.08 5.11
C ALA A 25 2.30 -11.23 5.07
N VAL A 26 2.00 -10.59 3.93
CA VAL A 26 0.74 -9.83 3.75
C VAL A 26 -0.49 -10.74 3.90
N ARG A 27 -0.48 -11.94 3.30
CA ARG A 27 -1.58 -12.90 3.46
C ARG A 27 -1.76 -13.35 4.91
N GLN A 28 -0.66 -13.61 5.62
CA GLN A 28 -0.72 -14.00 7.03
C GLN A 28 -1.25 -12.87 7.91
N LEU A 29 -0.89 -11.61 7.63
CA LEU A 29 -1.45 -10.44 8.30
C LEU A 29 -2.95 -10.30 8.03
N LEU A 30 -3.40 -10.51 6.79
CA LEU A 30 -4.82 -10.46 6.42
C LEU A 30 -5.68 -11.55 7.07
N GLN A 31 -5.09 -12.72 7.31
CA GLN A 31 -5.77 -13.84 7.96
C GLN A 31 -5.71 -13.76 9.48
N ALA A 32 -4.91 -12.86 10.04
CA ALA A 32 -4.81 -12.66 11.47
C ALA A 32 -6.02 -11.88 11.99
N ASP A 33 -6.47 -12.23 13.20
CA ASP A 33 -7.42 -11.41 13.95
C ASP A 33 -6.67 -10.18 14.51
N LEU A 34 -6.66 -9.11 13.72
CA LEU A 34 -5.98 -7.85 14.01
C LEU A 34 -6.90 -6.90 14.78
N GLY A 35 -6.51 -6.58 16.01
CA GLY A 35 -7.20 -5.57 16.81
C GLY A 35 -6.84 -4.14 16.39
N PRO A 36 -7.55 -3.12 16.92
CA PRO A 36 -7.24 -1.72 16.66
C PRO A 36 -5.79 -1.33 17.01
N ALA A 37 -5.23 -1.90 18.08
CA ALA A 37 -3.85 -1.67 18.48
C ALA A 37 -2.84 -2.22 17.45
N ASP A 38 -3.12 -3.39 16.88
CA ASP A 38 -2.28 -4.00 15.86
C ASP A 38 -2.29 -3.15 14.58
N LEU A 39 -3.48 -2.72 14.15
CA LEU A 39 -3.64 -1.87 12.97
C LEU A 39 -2.95 -0.51 13.15
N ALA A 40 -3.03 0.10 14.34
CA ALA A 40 -2.30 1.33 14.65
C ALA A 40 -0.78 1.13 14.58
N ALA A 41 -0.27 0.00 15.11
CA ALA A 41 1.15 -0.32 15.07
C ALA A 41 1.64 -0.60 13.63
N ILE A 42 0.82 -1.25 12.79
CA ILE A 42 1.13 -1.43 11.37
C ILE A 42 1.13 -0.06 10.66
N SER A 43 0.13 0.79 10.90
CA SER A 43 0.02 2.11 10.29
C SER A 43 1.25 2.98 10.57
N LEU A 44 1.73 3.00 11.81
CA LEU A 44 2.94 3.74 12.17
C LEU A 44 4.18 3.23 11.42
N ARG A 45 4.32 1.90 11.28
CA ARG A 45 5.44 1.30 10.53
C ARG A 45 5.35 1.60 9.03
N LEU A 46 4.15 1.63 8.49
CA LEU A 46 3.92 2.04 7.10
C LEU A 46 4.31 3.50 6.87
N GLU A 47 4.00 4.41 7.80
CA GLU A 47 4.42 5.82 7.69
C GLU A 47 5.95 5.94 7.65
N VAL A 48 6.64 5.22 8.53
CA VAL A 48 8.11 5.20 8.52
C VAL A 48 8.66 4.61 7.23
N ALA A 49 8.09 3.51 6.73
CA ALA A 49 8.54 2.84 5.52
C ALA A 49 8.29 3.68 4.25
N MET A 50 7.16 4.38 4.17
CA MET A 50 6.84 5.30 3.07
C MET A 50 7.76 6.54 3.06
N GLY A 51 8.27 6.95 4.22
CA GLY A 51 9.30 7.98 4.35
C GLY A 51 10.74 7.51 4.09
N CYS A 52 10.95 6.23 3.77
CA CYS A 52 12.29 5.69 3.54
C CYS A 52 12.90 6.22 2.23
N GLN A 53 14.22 6.45 2.22
CA GLN A 53 14.94 6.79 0.99
C GLN A 53 15.04 5.61 0.02
N ASP A 54 14.95 4.39 0.54
CA ASP A 54 14.94 3.18 -0.29
C ASP A 54 13.58 3.04 -0.96
N GLU A 55 13.59 3.20 -2.29
CA GLU A 55 12.41 3.05 -3.13
C GLU A 55 11.82 1.65 -3.05
N TYR A 56 12.64 0.62 -2.88
CA TYR A 56 12.17 -0.76 -2.73
C TYR A 56 11.34 -0.94 -1.46
N VAL A 57 11.71 -0.24 -0.38
CA VAL A 57 10.96 -0.23 0.89
C VAL A 57 9.64 0.54 0.73
N ARG A 58 9.67 1.69 0.04
CA ARG A 58 8.44 2.46 -0.25
C ARG A 58 7.45 1.65 -1.10
N SER A 59 7.92 0.95 -2.13
CA SER A 59 7.10 0.04 -2.95
C SER A 59 6.53 -1.11 -2.12
N ALA A 60 7.32 -1.70 -1.22
CA ALA A 60 6.85 -2.74 -0.30
C ALA A 60 5.74 -2.22 0.63
N ALA A 61 5.89 -1.00 1.15
CA ALA A 61 4.89 -0.35 1.98
C ALA A 61 3.60 -0.09 1.22
N ALA A 62 3.67 0.36 -0.03
CA ALA A 62 2.50 0.50 -0.90
C ALA A 62 1.81 -0.84 -1.16
N MET A 63 2.55 -1.92 -1.42
CA MET A 63 1.99 -3.26 -1.57
C MET A 63 1.30 -3.76 -0.30
N LEU A 64 1.90 -3.53 0.87
CA LEU A 64 1.30 -3.87 2.16
C LEU A 64 0.02 -3.07 2.41
N LEU A 65 0.01 -1.78 2.07
CA LEU A 65 -1.18 -0.92 2.11
C LEU A 65 -2.29 -1.43 1.20
N ALA A 66 -1.95 -1.84 -0.02
CA ALA A 66 -2.92 -2.41 -0.95
C ALA A 66 -3.57 -3.68 -0.38
N GLY A 67 -2.76 -4.57 0.18
CA GLY A 67 -3.23 -5.81 0.80
C GLY A 67 -4.13 -5.54 2.01
N LEU A 68 -3.72 -4.63 2.90
CA LEU A 68 -4.46 -4.31 4.12
C LEU A 68 -5.54 -3.25 3.94
N ALA A 69 -5.80 -2.77 2.72
CA ALA A 69 -6.81 -1.76 2.44
C ALA A 69 -8.19 -2.05 3.06
N PRO A 70 -8.71 -3.30 3.11
CA PRO A 70 -10.00 -3.58 3.75
C PRO A 70 -10.03 -3.31 5.26
N LEU A 71 -8.87 -3.35 5.91
CA LEU A 71 -8.71 -3.27 7.37
C LEU A 71 -8.19 -1.91 7.84
N LEU A 72 -7.31 -1.28 7.06
CA LEU A 72 -6.52 -0.13 7.50
C LEU A 72 -7.13 1.18 6.97
N PRO A 73 -7.60 2.08 7.85
CA PRO A 73 -8.00 3.42 7.44
C PRO A 73 -6.77 4.22 6.99
N LEU A 74 -6.84 4.89 5.83
CA LEU A 74 -5.72 5.63 5.28
C LEU A 74 -5.62 7.04 5.91
N PRO A 75 -4.56 7.35 6.69
CA PRO A 75 -4.29 8.68 7.18
C PRO A 75 -3.76 9.61 6.07
N PRO A 76 -3.88 10.95 6.24
CA PRO A 76 -3.43 11.93 5.25
C PRO A 76 -1.94 11.84 4.91
N SER A 77 -1.10 11.51 5.89
CA SER A 77 0.35 11.26 5.72
C SER A 77 0.61 10.19 4.66
N LEU A 78 -0.04 9.03 4.79
CA LEU A 78 0.10 7.91 3.85
C LEU A 78 -0.55 8.21 2.50
N ALA A 79 -1.66 8.96 2.47
CA ALA A 79 -2.26 9.41 1.22
C ALA A 79 -1.31 10.31 0.41
N ALA A 80 -0.67 11.28 1.06
CA ALA A 80 0.34 12.13 0.44
C ALA A 80 1.53 11.31 -0.07
N SER A 81 2.06 10.39 0.74
CA SER A 81 3.18 9.53 0.31
C SER A 81 2.82 8.61 -0.85
N LEU A 82 1.58 8.08 -0.92
CA LEU A 82 1.11 7.30 -2.06
C LEU A 82 0.99 8.16 -3.32
N LEU A 83 0.48 9.39 -3.20
CA LEU A 83 0.39 10.33 -4.32
C LEU A 83 1.78 10.65 -4.88
N ASP A 84 2.76 10.88 -4.02
CA ASP A 84 4.14 11.13 -4.44
C ASP A 84 4.76 9.89 -5.09
N LEU A 85 4.63 8.72 -4.47
CA LEU A 85 5.17 7.47 -5.00
C LEU A 85 4.52 7.08 -6.35
N SER A 86 3.22 7.36 -6.52
CA SER A 86 2.51 7.14 -7.78
C SER A 86 3.03 7.99 -8.95
N ARG A 87 3.86 8.99 -8.67
CA ARG A 87 4.52 9.83 -9.69
C ARG A 87 6.01 9.51 -9.82
N SER A 88 6.48 8.42 -9.20
CA SER A 88 7.86 7.98 -9.36
C SER A 88 8.19 7.68 -10.82
N GLY A 89 9.43 7.98 -11.20
CA GLY A 89 9.99 7.55 -12.48
C GLY A 89 10.24 6.04 -12.53
N GLU A 90 10.37 5.38 -11.38
CA GLU A 90 10.54 3.94 -11.30
C GLU A 90 9.19 3.22 -11.53
N PRO A 91 9.09 2.36 -12.57
CA PRO A 91 7.82 1.74 -12.92
C PRO A 91 7.19 0.89 -11.82
N PHE A 92 7.99 0.12 -11.08
CA PHE A 92 7.45 -0.81 -10.08
C PHE A 92 6.88 -0.07 -8.87
N ALA A 93 7.55 0.96 -8.37
CA ALA A 93 7.11 1.83 -7.28
C ALA A 93 5.83 2.59 -7.64
N ARG A 94 5.82 3.16 -8.85
CA ARG A 94 4.63 3.82 -9.40
C ARG A 94 3.45 2.87 -9.45
N GLU A 95 3.65 1.66 -9.96
CA GLU A 95 2.60 0.65 -10.06
C GLU A 95 2.10 0.18 -8.69
N ALA A 96 3.02 -0.10 -7.76
CA ALA A 96 2.69 -0.51 -6.39
C ALA A 96 1.83 0.56 -5.69
N ALA A 97 2.19 1.84 -5.85
CA ALA A 97 1.41 2.96 -5.34
C ALA A 97 0.02 3.00 -5.99
N LEU A 98 -0.07 2.94 -7.32
CA LEU A 98 -1.36 3.03 -8.01
C LEU A 98 -2.29 1.85 -7.67
N ARG A 99 -1.74 0.64 -7.46
CA ARG A 99 -2.49 -0.51 -6.92
C ARG A 99 -3.03 -0.24 -5.53
N ALA A 100 -2.21 0.31 -4.64
CA ALA A 100 -2.66 0.69 -3.29
C ALA A 100 -3.78 1.73 -3.34
N ILE A 101 -3.61 2.76 -4.17
CA ILE A 101 -4.60 3.83 -4.37
C ILE A 101 -5.93 3.25 -4.87
N LEU A 102 -5.89 2.37 -5.88
CA LEU A 102 -7.07 1.70 -6.40
C LEU A 102 -7.80 0.91 -5.31
N ARG A 103 -7.08 0.05 -4.57
CA ARG A 103 -7.68 -0.76 -3.50
C ARG A 103 -8.29 0.11 -2.40
N ILE A 104 -7.60 1.16 -1.98
CA ILE A 104 -8.12 2.06 -0.93
C ILE A 104 -9.37 2.81 -1.41
N HIS A 105 -9.38 3.23 -2.68
CA HIS A 105 -10.53 3.87 -3.30
C HIS A 105 -11.75 2.93 -3.36
N GLU A 106 -11.56 1.69 -3.81
CA GLU A 106 -12.61 0.66 -3.84
C GLU A 106 -13.19 0.35 -2.45
N GLN A 107 -12.36 0.38 -1.42
CA GLN A 107 -12.79 0.12 -0.03
C GLN A 107 -13.40 1.35 0.66
N GLY A 108 -13.25 2.56 0.10
CA GLY A 108 -13.74 3.79 0.72
C GLY A 108 -13.06 4.13 2.06
N ARG A 109 -11.79 3.71 2.24
CA ARG A 109 -11.08 3.75 3.54
C ARG A 109 -10.24 5.00 3.77
N CYS A 110 -10.39 6.02 2.93
CA CYS A 110 -9.67 7.27 3.08
C CYS A 110 -10.31 8.13 4.17
N LEU A 111 -9.53 8.53 5.19
CA LEU A 111 -10.06 9.31 6.32
C LEU A 111 -10.43 10.75 5.94
N SER A 112 -9.82 11.28 4.88
CA SER A 112 -10.03 12.63 4.38
C SER A 112 -10.75 12.62 3.03
N PRO A 113 -11.87 13.36 2.86
CA PRO A 113 -12.55 13.50 1.57
C PRO A 113 -11.72 14.19 0.49
N SER A 114 -10.83 15.13 0.86
CA SER A 114 -9.93 15.78 -0.10
C SER A 114 -8.92 14.78 -0.64
N ASP A 115 -8.39 13.94 0.24
CA ASP A 115 -7.39 12.95 -0.13
C ASP A 115 -8.03 11.86 -0.99
N ALA A 116 -9.23 11.41 -0.63
CA ALA A 116 -10.02 10.47 -1.44
C ALA A 116 -10.21 10.97 -2.88
N ARG A 117 -10.49 12.28 -3.04
CA ARG A 117 -10.64 12.91 -4.35
C ARG A 117 -9.31 12.99 -5.09
N ALA A 118 -8.23 13.44 -4.45
CA ALA A 118 -6.91 13.53 -5.06
C ALA A 118 -6.39 12.15 -5.53
N LEU A 119 -6.65 11.11 -4.74
CA LEU A 119 -6.37 9.72 -5.08
C LEU A 119 -7.16 9.25 -6.30
N ALA A 120 -8.45 9.55 -6.37
CA ALA A 120 -9.29 9.22 -7.53
C ALA A 120 -8.83 9.97 -8.80
N GLU A 121 -8.55 11.26 -8.70
CA GLU A 121 -8.02 12.09 -9.80
C GLU A 121 -6.69 11.54 -10.32
N ARG A 122 -5.81 11.07 -9.42
CA ARG A 122 -4.54 10.45 -9.81
C ARG A 122 -4.75 9.15 -10.60
N LEU A 123 -5.72 8.31 -10.24
CA LEU A 123 -6.06 7.10 -11.01
C LEU A 123 -6.55 7.44 -12.41
N GLU A 124 -7.40 8.47 -12.55
CA GLU A 124 -7.87 8.96 -13.85
C GLU A 124 -6.75 9.57 -14.69
N GLU A 125 -5.82 10.28 -14.07
CA GLU A 125 -4.59 10.77 -14.71
C GLU A 125 -3.77 9.59 -15.27
N ALA A 126 -3.47 8.59 -14.44
CA ALA A 126 -2.68 7.42 -14.86
C ALA A 126 -3.33 6.67 -16.02
N ARG A 127 -4.66 6.48 -15.97
CA ARG A 127 -5.40 5.83 -17.05
C ARG A 127 -5.26 6.57 -18.39
N ARG A 128 -5.23 7.90 -18.37
CA ARG A 128 -5.11 8.73 -19.58
C ARG A 128 -3.69 8.75 -20.13
N THR A 129 -2.68 8.80 -19.26
CA THR A 129 -1.27 8.97 -19.66
C THR A 129 -0.57 7.65 -19.95
N GLU A 130 -0.95 6.56 -19.27
CA GLU A 130 -0.25 5.26 -19.31
C GLU A 130 -0.99 4.20 -20.18
N GLY A 131 -2.18 4.52 -20.71
CA GLY A 131 -2.91 3.72 -21.72
C GLY A 131 -3.52 2.40 -21.22
N GLU A 132 -4.04 1.56 -22.12
CA GLU A 132 -4.65 0.24 -21.74
C GLU A 132 -3.66 -0.75 -21.11
N SER A 133 -2.35 -0.61 -21.40
CA SER A 133 -1.29 -1.43 -20.79
C SER A 133 -1.26 -1.28 -19.27
N PHE A 134 -1.62 -0.10 -18.77
CA PHE A 134 -1.77 0.20 -17.34
C PHE A 134 -2.92 -0.60 -16.70
N ALA A 135 -4.07 -0.71 -17.39
CA ALA A 135 -5.20 -1.47 -16.91
C ALA A 135 -4.89 -2.97 -16.83
N LEU A 136 -4.22 -3.53 -17.83
CA LEU A 136 -3.91 -4.96 -17.87
C LEU A 136 -2.91 -5.41 -16.78
N SER A 137 -2.01 -4.54 -16.32
CA SER A 137 -1.11 -4.86 -15.21
C SER A 137 -1.80 -4.77 -13.85
N LEU A 138 -2.59 -3.72 -13.61
CA LEU A 138 -3.29 -3.48 -12.33
C LEU A 138 -4.34 -4.53 -11.97
N PHE A 139 -4.99 -5.14 -12.97
CA PHE A 139 -6.03 -6.15 -12.78
C PHE A 139 -5.55 -7.60 -12.87
N ALA A 140 -4.27 -7.82 -13.19
CA ALA A 140 -3.66 -9.14 -13.12
C ALA A 140 -3.26 -9.43 -11.67
N GLU A 141 -4.18 -9.99 -10.90
CA GLU A 141 -3.86 -10.75 -9.69
C GLU A 141 -4.26 -12.21 -9.91
N GLU A 142 -3.26 -13.09 -9.91
CA GLU A 142 -3.37 -14.50 -9.48
C GLU A 142 -3.29 -14.59 -7.95
#